data_AF-A0A1Y1S9M4-F1
#
_entry.id   AF-A0A1Y1S9M4-F1
#
_cell.length_a   1.000
_cell.length_b   1.000
_cell.length_c   1.000
_cell.angle_alpha   90.00
_cell.angle_beta   90.00
_cell.angle_gamma   90.00
#
_symmetry.space_group_name_H-M   'P 1'
#
loop_
_entity.id
_entity.type
_entity.pdbx_description
1 polymer ?
#
loop_
_entity_poly.entity_id
_entity_poly.type
_entity_poly.pdbx_seq_one_letter_code
_entity_poly.pdbx_strand_id
1 'polypeptide(L)'
;MLNPLGTLFVLNATNITASTPGCTDDEATYIVNFRAHIQRDIQEALVSVNSKTKGSGLTNEYIAQDGESAAMAASKSYLGTVLEELNMELFPFKVQANLVLDPLELDQVGNMGSADPSCEIGDALKSRTQLAYNSLVDKFGDFVGIHFFIFSCIVAKDAYSPVHVIEKDTCGRVVGVMWNGTDDTKGVLKSAIMQAMTGIPNMFANGKMGLADKSPMCVFTEGCISTVTSALGQLVPGHLHVTFTKKPKDAVKSLAGKVGSVADALNPIKAFSRSRG
;
A
#
# COMPACT_ATOMS: atom_id res chain seq x y z
N MET A 1 -71.85 18.59 -14.13
CA MET A 1 -70.94 18.89 -15.26
C MET A 1 -69.52 18.63 -14.79
N LEU A 2 -68.90 17.57 -15.31
CA LEU A 2 -67.48 17.26 -15.15
C LEU A 2 -66.76 17.83 -16.36
N ASN A 3 -65.66 18.56 -16.16
CA ASN A 3 -64.46 18.34 -16.97
C ASN A 3 -63.18 18.84 -16.26
N PRO A 4 -62.03 18.16 -16.49
CA PRO A 4 -60.77 18.31 -15.75
C PRO A 4 -59.70 19.06 -16.58
N LEU A 5 -58.44 18.97 -16.13
CA LEU A 5 -57.15 19.50 -16.69
C LEU A 5 -56.75 20.84 -16.02
N GLY A 6 -55.54 21.02 -15.48
CA GLY A 6 -54.34 20.20 -15.50
C GLY A 6 -53.25 20.83 -14.62
N THR A 7 -52.36 19.98 -14.15
CA THR A 7 -51.19 20.17 -13.30
C THR A 7 -50.18 21.20 -13.83
N LEU A 8 -49.54 21.96 -12.93
CA LEU A 8 -48.09 22.20 -13.02
C LEU A 8 -47.49 22.43 -11.63
N PHE A 9 -46.85 21.38 -11.09
CA PHE A 9 -45.93 21.49 -9.97
C PHE A 9 -44.65 22.14 -10.48
N VAL A 10 -44.29 23.31 -9.97
CA VAL A 10 -42.95 23.88 -10.14
C VAL A 10 -42.06 23.22 -9.09
N LEU A 11 -41.44 22.10 -9.47
CA LEU A 11 -40.25 21.59 -8.79
C LEU A 11 -39.10 22.53 -9.13
N ASN A 12 -38.76 23.43 -8.22
CA ASN A 12 -37.42 24.03 -8.19
C ASN A 12 -36.44 22.90 -7.88
N ALA A 13 -35.98 22.21 -8.92
CA ALA A 13 -34.77 21.41 -8.84
C ALA A 13 -33.62 22.40 -8.66
N THR A 14 -33.24 22.64 -7.41
CA THR A 14 -31.87 23.01 -7.10
C THR A 14 -31.00 21.95 -7.76
N ASN A 15 -30.29 22.32 -8.82
CA ASN A 15 -29.12 21.58 -9.28
C ASN A 15 -28.08 21.69 -8.16
N ILE A 16 -28.27 20.94 -7.09
CA ILE A 16 -27.18 20.47 -6.26
C ILE A 16 -26.49 19.46 -7.16
N THR A 17 -25.53 19.93 -7.95
CA THR A 17 -24.48 19.04 -8.44
C THR A 17 -23.90 18.42 -7.19
N ALA A 18 -24.25 17.15 -6.94
CA ALA A 18 -23.61 16.38 -5.88
C ALA A 18 -22.11 16.47 -6.16
N SER A 19 -21.39 17.20 -5.30
CA SER A 19 -19.94 17.06 -5.15
C SER A 19 -19.69 15.56 -5.20
N THR A 20 -18.88 15.06 -6.13
CA THR A 20 -18.47 13.66 -6.06
C THR A 20 -17.67 13.56 -4.76
N PRO A 21 -18.23 13.08 -3.64
CA PRO A 21 -17.57 13.27 -2.36
C PRO A 21 -16.32 12.39 -2.39
N GLY A 22 -15.23 12.79 -1.73
CA GLY A 22 -14.16 11.84 -1.42
C GLY A 22 -14.64 10.81 -0.39
N CYS A 23 -13.74 10.05 0.21
CA CYS A 23 -14.02 9.34 1.46
C CYS A 23 -14.11 10.26 2.67
N THR A 24 -13.85 11.56 2.48
CA THR A 24 -14.12 12.58 3.49
C THR A 24 -14.70 13.82 2.82
N ASP A 25 -15.66 14.42 3.50
CA ASP A 25 -16.26 15.71 3.10
C ASP A 25 -15.33 16.88 3.45
N ASP A 26 -14.42 16.69 4.42
CA ASP A 26 -13.45 17.69 4.83
C ASP A 26 -12.33 17.87 3.78
N GLU A 27 -11.66 19.02 3.82
CA GLU A 27 -10.39 19.24 3.11
C GLU A 27 -9.27 18.46 3.81
N ALA A 28 -9.30 17.14 3.68
CA ALA A 28 -8.35 16.20 4.26
C ALA A 28 -8.15 14.98 3.36
N THR A 29 -7.04 14.28 3.52
CA THR A 29 -6.67 13.09 2.74
C THR A 29 -6.31 11.94 3.68
N TYR A 30 -6.93 10.78 3.48
CA TYR A 30 -6.52 9.55 4.16
C TYR A 30 -5.23 9.02 3.54
N ILE A 31 -4.20 8.91 4.36
CA ILE A 31 -2.94 8.26 4.00
C ILE A 31 -2.94 6.86 4.58
N VAL A 32 -2.87 5.84 3.73
CA VAL A 32 -2.86 4.42 4.12
C VAL A 32 -1.44 3.87 3.97
N ASN A 33 -0.85 3.40 5.07
CA ASN A 33 0.52 2.91 5.10
C ASN A 33 0.58 1.43 4.71
N PHE A 34 1.39 1.10 3.70
CA PHE A 34 1.72 -0.26 3.30
C PHE A 34 3.17 -0.57 3.67
N ARG A 35 3.37 -1.47 4.63
CA ARG A 35 4.71 -1.96 5.01
C ARG A 35 5.13 -3.04 4.05
N ALA A 36 6.13 -2.80 3.22
CA ALA A 36 6.51 -3.72 2.16
C ALA A 36 7.67 -4.65 2.58
N HIS A 37 7.50 -5.93 2.24
CA HIS A 37 8.40 -7.04 2.54
C HIS A 37 8.69 -7.76 1.22
N ILE A 38 9.95 -7.77 0.77
CA ILE A 38 10.28 -8.25 -0.58
C ILE A 38 11.27 -9.39 -0.48
N GLN A 39 11.01 -10.52 -1.13
CA GLN A 39 11.95 -11.64 -1.16
C GLN A 39 13.28 -11.24 -1.82
N ARG A 40 14.40 -11.72 -1.26
CA ARG A 40 15.76 -11.36 -1.69
C ARG A 40 15.99 -11.51 -3.20
N ASP A 41 15.55 -12.64 -3.78
CA ASP A 41 15.76 -12.90 -5.20
C ASP A 41 15.05 -11.86 -6.11
N ILE A 42 13.92 -11.31 -5.65
CA ILE A 42 13.23 -10.22 -6.33
C ILE A 42 14.04 -8.93 -6.19
N GLN A 43 14.57 -8.63 -5.01
CA GLN A 43 15.41 -7.46 -4.81
C GLN A 43 16.64 -7.49 -5.74
N GLU A 44 17.31 -8.64 -5.84
CA GLU A 44 18.43 -8.86 -6.76
C GLU A 44 18.00 -8.67 -8.24
N ALA A 45 16.83 -9.19 -8.62
CA ALA A 45 16.28 -8.98 -9.96
C ALA A 45 16.00 -7.49 -10.23
N LEU A 46 15.42 -6.76 -9.27
CA LEU A 46 15.15 -5.33 -9.39
C LEU A 46 16.44 -4.51 -9.53
N VAL A 47 17.49 -4.84 -8.75
CA VAL A 47 18.82 -4.22 -8.91
C VAL A 47 19.39 -4.52 -10.29
N SER A 48 19.29 -5.76 -10.78
CA SER A 48 19.75 -6.12 -12.13
C SER A 48 18.99 -5.38 -13.23
N VAL A 49 17.67 -5.21 -13.11
CA VAL A 49 16.87 -4.48 -14.11
C VAL A 49 17.22 -2.99 -14.08
N ASN A 50 17.35 -2.43 -12.88
CA ASN A 50 17.72 -1.02 -12.73
C ASN A 50 19.11 -0.75 -13.26
N SER A 51 20.12 -1.58 -12.95
CA SER A 51 21.50 -1.39 -13.43
C SER A 51 21.64 -1.40 -14.96
N LYS A 52 20.74 -2.10 -15.66
CA LYS A 52 20.67 -2.16 -17.13
C LYS A 52 19.86 -1.02 -17.74
N THR A 53 19.12 -0.26 -16.94
CA THR A 53 18.33 0.87 -17.40
C THR A 53 19.20 2.10 -17.58
N LYS A 54 19.24 2.68 -18.79
CA LYS A 54 20.10 3.85 -19.10
C LYS A 54 19.83 5.01 -18.12
N GLY A 55 20.88 5.42 -17.40
CA GLY A 55 20.84 6.58 -16.49
C GLY A 55 20.53 6.27 -15.02
N SER A 56 20.37 5.00 -14.64
CA SER A 56 20.04 4.61 -13.25
C SER A 56 21.22 4.71 -12.27
N GLY A 57 22.46 4.54 -12.73
CA GLY A 57 23.66 4.63 -11.87
C GLY A 57 23.74 3.58 -10.75
N LEU A 58 22.78 2.66 -10.66
CA LEU A 58 22.70 1.61 -9.64
C LEU A 58 23.49 0.39 -10.14
N THR A 59 24.68 0.11 -9.60
CA THR A 59 25.38 -1.17 -9.78
C THR A 59 25.15 -2.08 -8.57
N ASN A 60 25.51 -3.37 -8.63
CA ASN A 60 25.46 -4.27 -7.47
C ASN A 60 26.36 -3.79 -6.30
N GLU A 61 27.28 -2.85 -6.56
CA GLU A 61 28.18 -2.22 -5.59
C GLU A 61 27.67 -0.83 -5.13
N TYR A 62 26.45 -0.45 -5.52
CA TYR A 62 25.88 0.85 -5.20
C TYR A 62 25.52 0.94 -3.72
N ILE A 63 26.18 1.87 -3.04
CA ILE A 63 25.75 2.46 -1.78
C ILE A 63 25.44 3.91 -2.12
N ALA A 64 24.19 4.34 -1.90
CA ALA A 64 23.80 5.73 -2.10
C ALA A 64 24.62 6.65 -1.18
N GLN A 65 24.69 7.95 -1.51
CA GLN A 65 25.44 8.93 -0.72
C GLN A 65 24.95 9.07 0.74
N ASP A 66 23.77 8.54 1.07
CA ASP A 66 23.17 8.49 2.40
C ASP A 66 23.33 7.12 3.10
N GLY A 67 24.02 6.15 2.49
CA GLY A 67 24.19 4.81 3.03
C GLY A 67 23.07 3.82 2.67
N GLU A 68 22.11 4.20 1.82
CA GLU A 68 21.05 3.30 1.34
C GLU A 68 21.63 2.20 0.41
N SER A 69 21.23 0.94 0.61
CA SER A 69 21.69 -0.18 -0.21
C SER A 69 21.06 -0.16 -1.61
N ALA A 70 21.76 -0.71 -2.62
CA ALA A 70 21.22 -0.87 -3.97
C ALA A 70 19.85 -1.56 -3.98
N ALA A 71 19.67 -2.58 -3.15
CA ALA A 71 18.42 -3.33 -3.01
C ALA A 71 17.27 -2.45 -2.49
N MET A 72 17.53 -1.61 -1.47
CA MET A 72 16.55 -0.67 -0.95
C MET A 72 16.17 0.38 -2.00
N ALA A 73 17.17 1.02 -2.62
CA ALA A 73 16.93 2.03 -3.65
C ALA A 73 16.14 1.46 -4.84
N ALA A 74 16.48 0.26 -5.30
CA ALA A 74 15.79 -0.41 -6.40
C ALA A 74 14.35 -0.79 -6.03
N SER A 75 14.14 -1.34 -4.84
CA SER A 75 12.82 -1.70 -4.32
C SER A 75 11.91 -0.48 -4.16
N LYS A 76 12.44 0.60 -3.55
CA LYS A 76 11.75 1.87 -3.38
C LYS A 76 11.40 2.53 -4.71
N SER A 77 12.29 2.49 -5.69
CA SER A 77 12.01 3.01 -7.02
C SER A 77 10.88 2.23 -7.71
N TYR A 78 10.94 0.90 -7.70
CA TYR A 78 9.93 0.05 -8.32
C TYR A 78 8.55 0.20 -7.65
N LEU A 79 8.47 0.01 -6.34
CA LEU A 79 7.22 0.11 -5.60
C LEU A 79 6.70 1.55 -5.54
N GLY A 80 7.59 2.52 -5.40
CA GLY A 80 7.24 3.94 -5.46
C GLY A 80 6.54 4.30 -6.77
N THR A 81 7.07 3.83 -7.91
CA THR A 81 6.42 4.04 -9.22
C THR A 81 5.02 3.42 -9.27
N VAL A 82 4.86 2.18 -8.78
CA VAL A 82 3.55 1.51 -8.72
C VAL A 82 2.55 2.29 -7.88
N LEU A 83 2.96 2.77 -6.70
CA LEU A 83 2.10 3.53 -5.81
C LEU A 83 1.81 4.93 -6.35
N GLU A 84 2.74 5.61 -7.02
CA GLU A 84 2.45 6.88 -7.70
C GLU A 84 1.37 6.72 -8.77
N GLU A 85 1.51 5.70 -9.61
CA GLU A 85 0.52 5.42 -10.64
C GLU A 85 -0.85 5.11 -10.03
N LEU A 86 -0.89 4.39 -8.90
CA LEU A 86 -2.13 4.12 -8.18
C LEU A 86 -2.70 5.38 -7.48
N ASN A 87 -1.83 6.22 -6.93
CA ASN A 87 -2.21 7.43 -6.21
C ASN A 87 -2.89 8.46 -7.12
N MET A 88 -2.55 8.48 -8.42
CA MET A 88 -3.28 9.27 -9.41
C MET A 88 -4.76 8.86 -9.50
N GLU A 89 -5.04 7.56 -9.40
CA GLU A 89 -6.40 7.02 -9.43
C GLU A 89 -7.13 7.17 -8.08
N LEU A 90 -6.40 7.12 -6.97
CA LEU A 90 -6.96 7.30 -5.62
C LEU A 90 -7.22 8.77 -5.27
N PHE A 91 -6.52 9.70 -5.92
CA PHE A 91 -6.58 11.13 -5.61
C PHE A 91 -7.99 11.73 -5.61
N PRO A 92 -8.88 11.43 -6.60
CA PRO A 92 -10.26 11.92 -6.58
C PRO A 92 -11.07 11.45 -5.36
N PHE A 93 -10.68 10.33 -4.74
CA PHE A 93 -11.34 9.78 -3.57
C PHE A 93 -10.78 10.31 -2.24
N LYS A 94 -9.79 11.22 -2.28
CA LYS A 94 -9.07 11.73 -1.09
C LYS A 94 -8.43 10.61 -0.25
N VAL A 95 -7.99 9.56 -0.93
CA VAL A 95 -7.20 8.46 -0.36
C VAL A 95 -5.85 8.43 -1.07
N GLN A 96 -4.78 8.13 -0.36
CA GLN A 96 -3.45 7.94 -0.93
C GLN A 96 -2.75 6.78 -0.23
N ALA A 97 -2.13 5.91 -1.00
CA ALA A 97 -1.25 4.86 -0.49
C ALA A 97 0.13 5.44 -0.22
N ASN A 98 0.69 5.11 0.94
CA ASN A 98 2.04 5.45 1.35
C ASN A 98 2.89 4.19 1.53
N LEU A 99 4.09 4.19 0.95
CA LEU A 99 5.04 3.10 1.08
C LEU A 99 5.88 3.28 2.35
N VAL A 100 5.87 2.26 3.21
CA VAL A 100 6.78 2.16 4.35
C VAL A 100 7.74 1.01 4.07
N LEU A 101 9.01 1.34 3.89
CA LEU A 101 10.10 0.38 3.71
C LEU A 101 11.08 0.52 4.88
N ASP A 102 11.25 -0.55 5.64
CA ASP A 102 12.27 -0.66 6.68
C ASP A 102 13.39 -1.59 6.18
N PRO A 103 14.67 -1.15 6.18
CA PRO A 103 15.79 -2.00 5.81
C PRO A 103 15.80 -3.36 6.53
N LEU A 104 15.41 -3.40 7.81
CA LEU A 104 15.37 -4.63 8.60
C LEU A 104 14.22 -5.57 8.20
N GLU A 105 13.16 -5.04 7.58
CA GLU A 105 12.02 -5.81 7.10
C GLU A 105 12.28 -6.41 5.70
N LEU A 106 13.09 -5.74 4.88
CA LEU A 106 13.55 -6.29 3.59
C LEU A 106 14.40 -7.56 3.75
N ASP A 107 15.19 -7.65 4.82
CA ASP A 107 16.06 -8.81 5.07
C ASP A 107 15.29 -10.02 5.66
N GLN A 108 14.12 -9.81 6.28
CA GLN A 108 13.37 -10.86 6.98
C GLN A 108 12.79 -11.93 6.05
N VAL A 109 12.46 -11.57 4.80
CA VAL A 109 11.93 -12.52 3.80
C VAL A 109 13.05 -13.40 3.22
N GLY A 110 14.30 -12.96 3.28
CA GLY A 110 15.47 -13.70 2.76
C GLY A 110 15.74 -15.03 3.46
N ASN A 111 15.33 -15.16 4.73
CA ASN A 111 15.51 -16.38 5.52
C ASN A 111 14.48 -17.49 5.20
N MET A 112 13.49 -17.22 4.34
CA MET A 112 12.54 -18.25 3.87
C MET A 112 13.06 -19.08 2.69
N GLY A 113 14.30 -18.84 2.24
CA GLY A 113 15.05 -19.73 1.35
C GLY A 113 14.69 -19.62 -0.13
N SER A 114 15.70 -19.63 -0.99
CA SER A 114 15.59 -19.66 -2.46
C SER A 114 15.12 -21.02 -3.02
N ALA A 115 14.96 -22.02 -2.15
CA ALA A 115 14.47 -23.36 -2.46
C ALA A 115 13.41 -23.80 -1.45
N ASP A 116 12.43 -22.93 -1.18
CA ASP A 116 11.29 -23.29 -0.35
C ASP A 116 10.42 -24.36 -1.06
N PRO A 117 10.25 -25.56 -0.45
CA PRO A 117 9.46 -26.64 -1.01
C PRO A 117 8.00 -26.27 -1.30
N SER A 118 7.46 -25.19 -0.71
CA SER A 118 6.09 -24.75 -0.97
C SER A 118 5.85 -24.44 -2.46
N CYS A 119 6.88 -23.95 -3.17
CA CYS A 119 6.82 -23.71 -4.61
C CYS A 119 6.60 -25.00 -5.40
N GLU A 120 7.01 -26.16 -4.88
CA GLU A 120 6.85 -27.47 -5.55
C GLU A 120 5.58 -28.19 -5.09
N ILE A 121 5.18 -28.05 -3.83
CA ILE A 121 4.21 -28.94 -3.18
C ILE A 121 2.76 -28.43 -3.25
N GLY A 122 2.53 -27.13 -3.48
CA GLY A 122 1.16 -26.60 -3.54
C GLY A 122 1.05 -25.12 -3.90
N ASP A 123 0.06 -24.45 -3.31
CA ASP A 123 -0.11 -23.00 -3.40
C ASP A 123 0.86 -22.31 -2.42
N ALA A 124 2.03 -21.97 -2.96
CA ALA A 124 3.10 -21.30 -2.22
C ALA A 124 2.66 -19.94 -1.69
N LEU A 125 1.90 -19.17 -2.48
CA LEU A 125 1.47 -17.83 -2.12
C LEU A 125 0.63 -17.87 -0.85
N LYS A 126 -0.41 -18.72 -0.85
CA LYS A 126 -1.29 -18.86 0.31
C LYS A 126 -0.52 -19.32 1.55
N SER A 127 0.33 -20.33 1.40
CA SER A 127 1.08 -20.92 2.51
C SER A 127 2.05 -19.91 3.15
N ARG A 128 2.82 -19.19 2.33
CA ARG A 128 3.75 -18.15 2.81
C ARG A 128 3.04 -16.96 3.42
N THR A 129 1.93 -16.53 2.83
CA THR A 129 1.13 -15.44 3.38
C THR A 129 0.55 -15.82 4.74
N GLN A 130 0.12 -17.08 4.92
CA GLN A 130 -0.32 -17.59 6.22
C GLN A 130 0.81 -17.64 7.25
N LEU A 131 2.01 -18.06 6.86
CA LEU A 131 3.18 -18.05 7.74
C LEU A 131 3.55 -16.62 8.16
N ALA A 132 3.58 -15.69 7.21
CA ALA A 132 3.81 -14.27 7.48
C ALA A 132 2.74 -13.70 8.43
N TYR A 133 1.47 -14.04 8.20
CA TYR A 133 0.37 -13.64 9.09
C TYR A 133 0.58 -14.15 10.51
N ASN A 134 0.86 -15.46 10.69
CA ASN A 134 1.08 -16.04 12.01
C ASN A 134 2.25 -15.33 12.72
N SER A 135 3.37 -15.12 12.02
CA SER A 135 4.54 -14.43 12.57
C SER A 135 4.24 -12.98 12.98
N LEU A 136 3.41 -12.27 12.22
CA LEU A 136 3.03 -10.89 12.54
C LEU A 136 2.06 -10.83 13.72
N VAL A 137 1.11 -11.74 13.80
CA VAL A 137 0.19 -11.87 14.93
C VAL A 137 0.96 -12.23 16.20
N ASP A 138 1.92 -13.16 16.14
CA ASP A 138 2.75 -13.52 17.29
C ASP A 138 3.60 -12.33 17.78
N LYS A 139 4.06 -11.47 16.86
CA LYS A 139 4.92 -10.32 17.18
C LYS A 139 4.14 -9.08 17.66
N PHE A 140 2.99 -8.80 17.06
CA PHE A 140 2.27 -7.53 17.22
C PHE A 140 0.87 -7.69 17.82
N GLY A 141 0.37 -8.91 18.01
CA GLY A 141 -0.97 -9.20 18.52
C GLY A 141 -2.05 -8.61 17.61
N ASP A 142 -2.89 -7.73 18.17
CA ASP A 142 -4.00 -7.12 17.45
C ASP A 142 -3.57 -5.91 16.58
N PHE A 143 -2.33 -5.43 16.71
CA PHE A 143 -1.85 -4.22 16.03
C PHE A 143 -0.95 -4.53 14.83
N VAL A 144 -1.37 -5.47 13.97
CA VAL A 144 -0.60 -5.92 12.80
C VAL A 144 -0.36 -4.79 11.79
N GLY A 145 -1.32 -3.88 11.57
CA GLY A 145 -1.23 -2.90 10.47
C GLY A 145 -1.45 -3.55 9.09
N ILE A 146 -0.96 -2.91 8.02
CA ILE A 146 -1.00 -3.47 6.65
C ILE A 146 0.41 -3.86 6.22
N HIS A 147 0.63 -5.17 6.08
CA HIS A 147 1.88 -5.73 5.59
C HIS A 147 1.71 -6.33 4.21
N PHE A 148 2.67 -6.06 3.34
CA PHE A 148 2.62 -6.34 1.92
C PHE A 148 3.86 -7.14 1.50
N PHE A 149 3.69 -8.45 1.39
CA PHE A 149 4.73 -9.41 1.05
C PHE A 149 4.75 -9.73 -0.44
N ILE A 150 5.92 -9.63 -1.04
CA ILE A 150 6.15 -9.99 -2.44
C ILE A 150 7.06 -11.21 -2.48
N PHE A 151 6.52 -12.31 -2.98
CA PHE A 151 7.17 -13.62 -3.06
C PHE A 151 7.50 -13.99 -4.50
N SER A 152 8.53 -14.81 -4.69
CA SER A 152 8.85 -15.42 -5.96
C SER A 152 8.92 -16.94 -5.84
N CYS A 153 8.59 -17.63 -6.92
CA CYS A 153 8.86 -19.05 -7.11
C CYS A 153 9.67 -19.24 -8.39
N ILE A 154 10.64 -20.14 -8.35
CA ILE A 154 11.45 -20.50 -9.53
C ILE A 154 10.60 -21.28 -10.54
N VAL A 155 9.64 -22.07 -10.06
CA VAL A 155 8.68 -22.80 -10.90
C VAL A 155 7.40 -22.00 -11.04
N ALA A 156 7.06 -21.63 -12.27
CA ALA A 156 5.82 -20.96 -12.59
C ALA A 156 4.64 -21.90 -12.33
N LYS A 157 3.62 -21.42 -11.59
CA LYS A 157 2.37 -22.12 -11.40
C LYS A 157 1.20 -21.21 -11.77
N ASP A 158 0.84 -21.24 -13.05
CA ASP A 158 -0.27 -20.45 -13.63
C ASP A 158 -1.66 -20.81 -13.06
N ALA A 159 -1.75 -21.90 -12.29
CA ALA A 159 -3.00 -22.41 -11.75
C ALA A 159 -3.53 -21.66 -10.50
N TYR A 160 -2.75 -20.74 -9.92
CA TYR A 160 -3.09 -20.08 -8.65
C TYR A 160 -3.26 -18.56 -8.79
N SER A 161 -4.09 -17.98 -7.92
CA SER A 161 -4.28 -16.53 -7.84
C SER A 161 -2.95 -15.84 -7.52
N PRO A 162 -2.58 -14.75 -8.22
CA PRO A 162 -1.34 -14.03 -7.95
C PRO A 162 -1.42 -13.13 -6.71
N VAL A 163 -2.60 -13.03 -6.08
CA VAL A 163 -2.85 -12.25 -4.87
C VAL A 163 -3.54 -13.11 -3.81
N HIS A 164 -3.10 -12.99 -2.57
CA HIS A 164 -3.78 -13.53 -1.39
C HIS A 164 -3.82 -12.47 -0.29
N VAL A 165 -4.99 -12.21 0.31
CA VAL A 165 -5.15 -11.25 1.40
C VAL A 165 -5.75 -11.98 2.59
N ILE A 166 -5.10 -11.86 3.74
CA ILE A 166 -5.60 -12.33 5.03
C ILE A 166 -5.95 -11.10 5.88
N GLU A 167 -7.19 -11.05 6.36
CA GLU A 167 -7.67 -9.98 7.23
C GLU A 167 -7.48 -10.37 8.70
N LYS A 168 -6.94 -9.45 9.51
CA LYS A 168 -6.93 -9.50 10.97
C LYS A 168 -7.91 -8.46 11.49
N ASP A 169 -9.01 -8.94 12.05
CA ASP A 169 -10.12 -8.11 12.54
C ASP A 169 -10.56 -7.09 11.46
N THR A 170 -10.93 -5.88 11.88
CA THR A 170 -11.43 -4.85 10.96
C THR A 170 -10.33 -4.27 10.08
N CYS A 171 -9.12 -4.04 10.61
CA CYS A 171 -8.14 -3.16 9.96
C CYS A 171 -6.80 -3.79 9.58
N GLY A 172 -6.39 -4.86 10.26
CA GLY A 172 -5.12 -5.51 9.95
C GLY A 172 -5.20 -6.28 8.64
N ARG A 173 -4.17 -6.20 7.81
CA ARG A 173 -4.12 -6.88 6.50
C ARG A 173 -2.72 -7.44 6.27
N VAL A 174 -2.67 -8.72 5.89
CA VAL A 174 -1.45 -9.37 5.41
C VAL A 174 -1.68 -9.77 3.97
N VAL A 175 -0.98 -9.11 3.08
CA VAL A 175 -1.16 -9.21 1.63
C VAL A 175 0.04 -9.93 1.06
N GLY A 176 -0.18 -11.06 0.39
CA GLY A 176 0.80 -11.75 -0.41
C GLY A 176 0.58 -11.48 -1.89
N VAL A 177 1.66 -11.18 -2.60
CA VAL A 177 1.71 -11.08 -4.07
C VAL A 177 2.76 -12.03 -4.62
N MET A 178 2.39 -12.82 -5.62
CA MET A 178 3.35 -13.61 -6.39
C MET A 178 3.94 -12.75 -7.51
N TRP A 179 5.26 -12.59 -7.48
CA TRP A 179 6.01 -11.86 -8.47
C TRP A 179 6.24 -12.71 -9.72
N ASN A 180 5.85 -12.16 -10.86
CA ASN A 180 6.06 -12.75 -12.18
C ASN A 180 6.67 -11.69 -13.12
N GLY A 181 7.92 -11.31 -12.86
CA GLY A 181 8.58 -10.25 -13.64
C GLY A 181 8.08 -8.84 -13.31
N THR A 182 8.88 -7.83 -13.68
CA THR A 182 8.66 -6.45 -13.25
C THR A 182 7.40 -5.82 -13.82
N ASP A 183 7.07 -6.06 -15.09
CA ASP A 183 5.95 -5.37 -15.74
C ASP A 183 4.61 -6.03 -15.42
N ASP A 184 4.49 -7.35 -15.54
CA ASP A 184 3.24 -8.07 -15.25
C ASP A 184 2.82 -7.89 -13.79
N THR A 185 3.79 -7.82 -12.87
CA THR A 185 3.50 -7.68 -11.44
C THR A 185 2.96 -6.28 -11.08
N LYS A 186 3.18 -5.21 -11.87
CA LYS A 186 2.70 -3.85 -11.52
C LYS A 186 1.18 -3.80 -11.35
N GLY A 187 0.44 -4.38 -12.30
CA GLY A 187 -1.02 -4.42 -12.24
C GLY A 187 -1.54 -5.28 -11.08
N VAL A 188 -0.84 -6.39 -10.80
CA VAL A 188 -1.14 -7.28 -9.66
C VAL A 188 -0.95 -6.55 -8.33
N LEU A 189 0.14 -5.79 -8.17
CA LEU A 189 0.41 -5.02 -6.95
C LEU A 189 -0.68 -3.98 -6.69
N LYS A 190 -1.10 -3.24 -7.72
CA LYS A 190 -2.21 -2.28 -7.61
C LYS A 190 -3.50 -2.98 -7.20
N SER A 191 -3.81 -4.12 -7.83
CA SER A 191 -4.98 -4.93 -7.50
C SER A 191 -4.94 -5.44 -6.06
N ALA A 192 -3.79 -5.86 -5.58
CA ALA A 192 -3.59 -6.33 -4.21
C ALA A 192 -3.75 -5.21 -3.18
N ILE A 193 -3.22 -4.02 -3.45
CA ILE A 193 -3.40 -2.82 -2.62
C ILE A 193 -4.88 -2.44 -2.55
N MET A 194 -5.56 -2.44 -3.70
CA MET A 194 -7.00 -2.16 -3.74
C MET A 194 -7.80 -3.19 -2.96
N GLN A 195 -7.54 -4.48 -3.18
CA GLN A 195 -8.19 -5.56 -2.44
C GLN A 195 -7.96 -5.44 -0.92
N ALA A 196 -6.79 -4.98 -0.48
CA ALA A 196 -6.52 -4.77 0.93
C ALA A 196 -7.39 -3.65 1.54
N MET A 197 -7.67 -2.59 0.77
CA MET A 197 -8.50 -1.46 1.22
C MET A 197 -10.00 -1.71 1.05
N THR A 198 -10.42 -2.57 0.12
CA THR A 198 -11.85 -2.76 -0.21
C THR A 198 -12.40 -4.12 0.18
N GLY A 199 -11.53 -5.09 0.45
CA GLY A 199 -11.90 -6.50 0.69
C GLY A 199 -12.35 -7.24 -0.59
N ILE A 200 -12.31 -6.60 -1.77
CA ILE A 200 -12.87 -7.17 -3.01
C ILE A 200 -11.73 -7.69 -3.92
N PRO A 201 -11.69 -9.00 -4.23
CA PRO A 201 -10.68 -9.58 -5.11
C PRO A 201 -10.73 -9.03 -6.53
N ASN A 202 -9.56 -8.86 -7.16
CA ASN A 202 -9.40 -8.48 -8.57
C ASN A 202 -10.10 -7.17 -8.97
N MET A 203 -10.43 -6.30 -8.02
CA MET A 203 -11.16 -5.05 -8.25
C MET A 203 -10.46 -4.12 -9.25
N PHE A 204 -9.13 -4.15 -9.32
CA PHE A 204 -8.34 -3.30 -10.21
C PHE A 204 -7.86 -4.01 -11.49
N ALA A 205 -8.42 -5.18 -11.84
CA ALA A 205 -7.96 -5.97 -12.99
C ALA A 205 -8.06 -5.23 -14.34
N ASN A 206 -8.97 -4.26 -14.46
CA ASN A 206 -9.14 -3.43 -15.66
C ASN A 206 -8.35 -2.10 -15.62
N GLY A 207 -7.50 -1.91 -14.60
CA GLY A 207 -6.65 -0.72 -14.47
C GLY A 207 -7.36 0.57 -14.07
N LYS A 208 -8.63 0.51 -13.65
CA LYS A 208 -9.44 1.65 -13.23
C LYS A 208 -10.31 1.28 -12.05
N MET A 209 -10.56 2.25 -11.16
CA MET A 209 -11.61 2.13 -10.14
C MET A 209 -12.94 2.64 -10.69
N GLY A 210 -14.01 1.89 -10.46
CA GLY A 210 -15.37 2.36 -10.62
C GLY A 210 -15.84 3.17 -9.42
N LEU A 211 -16.86 4.01 -9.60
CA LEU A 211 -17.47 4.77 -8.49
C LEU A 211 -18.11 3.86 -7.42
N ALA A 212 -18.53 2.65 -7.78
CA ALA A 212 -19.07 1.66 -6.84
C ALA A 212 -18.01 1.15 -5.84
N ASP A 213 -16.74 1.16 -6.25
CA ASP A 213 -15.60 0.67 -5.47
C ASP A 213 -15.20 1.65 -4.36
N LYS A 214 -15.67 2.89 -4.46
CA LYS A 214 -15.48 3.95 -3.47
C LYS A 214 -16.02 3.53 -2.10
N SER A 215 -17.24 3.00 -2.04
CA SER A 215 -17.93 2.80 -0.75
C SER A 215 -17.18 1.84 0.18
N PRO A 216 -16.74 0.64 -0.26
CA PRO A 216 -15.93 -0.25 0.56
C PRO A 216 -14.60 0.39 1.01
N MET A 217 -13.92 1.11 0.10
CA MET A 217 -12.67 1.81 0.44
C MET A 217 -12.89 2.86 1.52
N CYS A 218 -13.96 3.66 1.42
CA CYS A 218 -14.25 4.70 2.40
C CYS A 218 -14.59 4.10 3.77
N VAL A 219 -15.37 3.02 3.81
CA VAL A 219 -15.66 2.28 5.05
C VAL A 219 -14.37 1.83 5.73
N PHE A 220 -13.43 1.30 4.97
CA PHE A 220 -12.12 0.94 5.50
C PHE A 220 -11.36 2.16 6.04
N THR A 221 -11.22 3.23 5.24
CA THR A 221 -10.43 4.39 5.65
C THR A 221 -11.04 5.12 6.85
N GLU A 222 -12.36 5.28 6.91
CA GLU A 222 -13.07 5.91 8.02
C GLU A 222 -13.00 5.06 9.30
N GLY A 223 -13.10 3.73 9.17
CA GLY A 223 -13.05 2.82 10.31
C GLY A 223 -11.66 2.56 10.87
N CYS A 224 -10.62 2.68 10.03
CA CYS A 224 -9.27 2.22 10.37
C CYS A 224 -8.22 3.32 10.44
N ILE A 225 -8.45 4.50 9.83
CA ILE A 225 -7.46 5.57 9.76
C ILE A 225 -7.93 6.76 10.58
N SER A 226 -7.14 7.14 11.58
CA SER A 226 -7.43 8.27 12.46
C SER A 226 -6.57 9.50 12.12
N THR A 227 -6.84 10.63 12.77
CA THR A 227 -5.98 11.83 12.69
C THR A 227 -4.61 11.64 13.35
N VAL A 228 -4.47 10.63 14.23
CA VAL A 228 -3.20 10.29 14.88
C VAL A 228 -2.44 9.29 14.02
N THR A 229 -1.14 9.56 13.83
CA THR A 229 -0.24 8.67 13.08
C THR A 229 -0.19 7.28 13.70
N SER A 230 -0.40 6.26 12.88
CA SER A 230 -0.41 4.85 13.29
C SER A 230 0.28 3.94 12.27
N ALA A 231 0.39 2.65 12.60
CA ALA A 231 0.88 1.64 11.67
C ALA A 231 0.00 1.48 10.41
N LEU A 232 -1.29 1.84 10.50
CA LEU A 232 -2.24 1.79 9.39
C LEU A 232 -2.20 3.06 8.53
N GLY A 233 -1.82 4.20 9.10
CA GLY A 233 -1.87 5.47 8.39
C GLY A 233 -2.25 6.67 9.24
N GLN A 234 -2.66 7.74 8.57
CA GLN A 234 -3.16 8.98 9.18
C GLN A 234 -4.07 9.77 8.24
N LEU A 235 -5.05 10.49 8.79
CA LEU A 235 -5.81 11.53 8.11
C LEU A 235 -5.07 12.86 8.22
N VAL A 236 -4.68 13.43 7.08
CA VAL A 236 -3.89 14.67 7.02
C VAL A 236 -4.73 15.81 6.43
N PRO A 237 -4.69 17.03 7.00
CA PRO A 237 -5.33 18.19 6.39
C PRO A 237 -4.79 18.50 4.99
N GLY A 238 -5.69 18.90 4.10
CA GLY A 238 -5.44 19.23 2.70
C GLY A 238 -5.69 18.07 1.75
N HIS A 239 -5.84 18.41 0.47
CA HIS A 239 -5.87 17.45 -0.64
C HIS A 239 -4.43 17.15 -1.09
N LEU A 240 -3.83 16.09 -0.55
CA LEU A 240 -2.43 15.76 -0.75
C LEU A 240 -2.25 14.71 -1.84
N HIS A 241 -1.23 14.91 -2.67
CA HIS A 241 -0.76 13.92 -3.65
C HIS A 241 0.59 13.38 -3.18
N VAL A 242 0.66 12.09 -2.87
CA VAL A 242 1.88 11.42 -2.41
C VAL A 242 2.70 10.97 -3.62
N THR A 243 3.97 11.39 -3.69
CA THR A 243 4.92 11.06 -4.77
C THR A 243 6.22 10.50 -4.21
N PHE A 244 6.87 9.62 -4.97
CA PHE A 244 8.05 8.83 -4.63
C PHE A 244 9.23 9.00 -5.62
N THR A 245 9.01 9.46 -6.86
CA THR A 245 10.02 9.50 -7.93
C THR A 245 10.70 10.85 -8.17
N LYS A 246 10.35 11.92 -7.44
CA LYS A 246 10.98 13.25 -7.60
C LYS A 246 12.32 13.37 -6.84
N LYS A 247 13.32 13.97 -7.51
CA LYS A 247 14.67 14.26 -6.97
C LYS A 247 14.61 15.17 -5.72
N PRO A 248 15.64 15.13 -4.84
CA PRO A 248 15.59 15.67 -3.47
C PRO A 248 15.41 17.20 -3.31
N LYS A 249 15.39 17.98 -4.40
CA LYS A 249 15.34 19.46 -4.27
C LYS A 249 13.94 20.02 -4.02
N ASP A 250 12.89 19.27 -4.32
CA ASP A 250 11.50 19.72 -4.13
C ASP A 250 10.71 18.88 -3.11
N ALA A 251 11.26 17.76 -2.63
CA ALA A 251 10.57 16.84 -1.71
C ALA A 251 10.68 17.23 -0.22
N VAL A 252 11.58 18.16 0.15
CA VAL A 252 11.94 18.42 1.56
C VAL A 252 11.14 19.58 2.18
N LYS A 253 9.94 19.91 1.68
CA LYS A 253 9.08 20.91 2.33
C LYS A 253 7.66 20.49 2.73
N SER A 254 7.14 19.33 2.32
CA SER A 254 5.71 19.06 2.59
C SER A 254 5.40 18.09 3.74
N LEU A 255 6.33 17.28 4.26
CA LEU A 255 6.02 16.35 5.37
C LEU A 255 7.02 16.38 6.55
N ALA A 256 8.28 16.76 6.33
CA ALA A 256 9.29 16.83 7.40
C ALA A 256 9.10 18.02 8.37
N GLY A 257 8.25 19.00 8.04
CA GLY A 257 8.03 20.20 8.87
C GLY A 257 6.90 20.10 9.89
N LYS A 258 6.10 19.02 9.88
CA LYS A 258 4.96 18.82 10.81
C LYS A 258 4.85 17.42 11.41
N VAL A 259 5.57 16.44 10.87
CA VAL A 259 5.66 15.11 11.47
C VAL A 259 6.92 15.10 12.34
N GLY A 260 6.74 15.21 13.65
CA GLY A 260 7.82 14.94 14.60
C GLY A 260 8.46 13.58 14.26
N SER A 261 9.78 13.56 14.23
CA SER A 261 10.65 12.40 14.05
C SER A 261 9.93 11.04 14.22
N VAL A 262 9.80 10.29 13.12
CA VAL A 262 9.28 8.91 13.08
C VAL A 262 10.15 7.93 13.89
N ALA A 263 11.29 8.38 14.45
CA ALA A 263 12.12 7.58 15.35
C ALA A 263 11.48 7.33 16.73
N ASP A 264 10.47 8.10 17.15
CA ASP A 264 9.86 7.95 18.48
C ASP A 264 8.64 7.00 18.51
N ALA A 265 8.10 6.61 17.35
CA ALA A 265 6.91 5.74 17.26
C ALA A 265 7.22 4.23 17.20
N LEU A 266 8.51 3.83 17.15
CA LEU A 266 8.94 2.44 16.97
C LEU A 266 9.61 1.80 18.19
N ASN A 267 9.52 2.39 19.39
CA ASN A 267 10.16 1.83 20.58
C ASN A 267 9.26 1.85 21.84
N PRO A 268 8.41 0.82 22.05
CA PRO A 268 7.57 0.73 23.25
C PRO A 268 8.38 0.61 24.55
N ILE A 269 9.68 0.32 24.48
CA ILE A 269 10.54 0.12 25.65
C ILE A 269 10.97 1.46 26.30
N LYS A 270 11.00 2.57 25.56
CA LYS A 270 11.38 3.89 26.14
C LYS A 270 10.24 4.61 26.85
N ALA A 271 8.99 4.28 26.56
CA ALA A 271 7.84 4.89 27.23
C ALA A 271 7.69 4.42 28.69
N PHE A 272 8.29 3.28 29.06
CA PHE A 272 8.13 2.69 30.39
C PHE A 272 9.20 3.14 31.42
N SER A 273 10.30 3.78 30.99
CA SER A 273 11.35 4.24 31.93
C SER A 273 11.18 5.67 32.43
N ARG A 274 10.16 6.41 31.95
CA ARG A 274 9.90 7.81 32.36
C ARG A 274 8.80 7.98 33.42
N SER A 275 8.22 6.91 33.95
CA SER A 275 7.20 6.99 35.02
C SER A 275 7.66 6.53 36.41
N ARG A 276 8.98 6.31 36.59
CA ARG A 276 9.58 6.14 37.93
C ARG A 276 10.87 6.96 38.02
N GLY A 277 10.72 8.22 38.38
CA GLY A 277 11.75 9.16 38.79
C GLY A 277 11.09 10.24 39.62
#